data_AF-A0A0M4LEY1-F1
#
_entry.id   AF-A0A0M4LEY1-F1
#
_cell.length_a   1.000
_cell.length_b   1.000
_cell.length_c   1.000
_cell.angle_alpha   90.00
_cell.angle_beta   90.00
_cell.angle_gamma   90.00
#
_symmetry.space_group_name_H-M   'P 1'
#
loop_
_entity.id
_entity.type
_entity.pdbx_description
1 polymer ?
#
loop_
_entity_poly.entity_id
_entity_poly.type
_entity_poly.pdbx_seq_one_letter_code
_entity_poly.pdbx_strand_id
1 'polypeptide(L)'
;MKNFSYSSVLCVSLLSMSFGAFSAEGLNVDLAILKINKEAKSLNKEILTLKDEIEILRENQRLNSEKIDELLQMIELSQTTNKQLEKSVEINPQPSKLFRDGKSSFVLGNYDKAIELFLSHLNYSPNDKSLIDTQLWLGRSYFYSESYLESKNSYLDFQALGTEHPKYADSLYELSRVYIELNEASEAKMLLTQMLEDYPNHILFNKASALIQSL
;
A
#
# COMPACT_ATOMS: atom_id res chain seq x y z
N MET A 1 40.40 -41.71 46.53
CA MET A 1 39.27 -40.87 46.11
C MET A 1 38.76 -41.38 44.78
N LYS A 2 37.44 -41.46 44.63
CA LYS A 2 36.72 -42.01 43.47
C LYS A 2 36.79 -41.09 42.24
N ASN A 3 36.67 -41.71 41.06
CA ASN A 3 35.87 -41.34 39.87
C ASN A 3 36.66 -41.64 38.58
N PHE A 4 36.42 -42.79 37.92
CA PHE A 4 35.49 -43.00 36.79
C PHE A 4 35.88 -42.16 35.56
N SER A 5 36.52 -42.66 34.50
CA SER A 5 36.21 -43.74 33.53
C SER A 5 35.19 -43.36 32.44
N TYR A 6 35.49 -43.88 31.24
CA TYR A 6 34.71 -44.07 30.01
C TYR A 6 35.02 -43.10 28.84
N SER A 7 35.68 -43.54 27.76
CA SER A 7 35.30 -44.54 26.72
C SER A 7 34.62 -43.81 25.55
N SER A 8 34.81 -44.13 24.26
CA SER A 8 35.12 -45.40 23.62
C SER A 8 35.82 -45.19 22.28
N VAL A 9 36.70 -46.15 21.96
CA VAL A 9 37.16 -46.44 20.59
C VAL A 9 35.96 -46.99 19.82
N LEU A 10 35.60 -46.37 18.69
CA LEU A 10 34.55 -46.87 17.82
C LEU A 10 35.20 -47.62 16.65
N CYS A 11 35.16 -48.96 16.75
CA CYS A 11 35.51 -49.89 15.69
C CYS A 11 34.64 -49.64 14.45
N VAL A 12 35.28 -49.45 13.30
CA VAL A 12 34.64 -49.50 11.98
C VAL A 12 34.40 -50.96 11.64
N SER A 13 33.19 -51.46 11.85
CA SER A 13 32.77 -52.78 11.37
C SER A 13 32.40 -52.69 9.89
N LEU A 14 33.16 -53.40 9.05
CA LEU A 14 32.77 -53.72 7.68
C LEU A 14 31.47 -54.54 7.71
N LEU A 15 30.36 -53.95 7.28
CA LEU A 15 29.16 -54.72 6.91
C LEU A 15 29.30 -55.12 5.44
N SER A 16 29.82 -56.32 5.20
CA SER A 16 29.61 -57.04 3.95
C SER A 16 28.15 -57.51 3.88
N MET A 17 27.28 -56.69 3.31
CA MET A 17 25.93 -57.13 2.91
C MET A 17 25.92 -57.40 1.40
N SER A 18 25.55 -58.64 1.12
CA SER A 18 25.26 -59.26 -0.18
C SER A 18 24.79 -58.31 -1.27
N PHE A 19 25.44 -58.39 -2.43
CA PHE A 19 24.95 -57.93 -3.72
C PHE A 19 23.59 -58.59 -4.03
N GLY A 20 22.52 -57.96 -3.56
CA GLY A 20 21.19 -58.08 -4.16
C GLY A 20 21.16 -57.15 -5.37
N ALA A 21 20.85 -57.70 -6.53
CA ALA A 21 20.74 -56.98 -7.79
C ALA A 21 19.70 -55.85 -7.69
N PHE A 22 20.17 -54.63 -7.45
CA PHE A 22 19.51 -53.44 -7.96
C PHE A 22 20.22 -53.09 -9.25
N SER A 23 19.54 -53.31 -10.38
CA SER A 23 19.95 -52.77 -11.67
C SER A 23 20.07 -51.25 -11.50
N ALA A 24 21.30 -50.78 -11.41
CA ALA A 24 21.62 -49.38 -11.48
C ALA A 24 21.26 -48.89 -12.88
N GLU A 25 20.09 -48.27 -13.04
CA GLU A 25 20.05 -47.08 -13.90
C GLU A 25 20.92 -46.05 -13.20
N GLY A 26 22.23 -46.15 -13.46
CA GLY A 26 23.22 -45.23 -12.91
C GLY A 26 22.82 -43.81 -13.28
N LEU A 27 22.84 -42.92 -12.29
CA LEU A 27 22.66 -41.49 -12.50
C LEU A 27 23.56 -41.06 -13.67
N ASN A 28 22.96 -40.70 -14.80
CA ASN A 28 23.71 -40.26 -15.97
C ASN A 28 24.23 -38.85 -15.70
N VAL A 29 25.42 -38.79 -15.09
CA VAL A 29 26.07 -37.55 -14.65
C VAL A 29 26.23 -36.57 -15.82
N ASP A 30 26.51 -37.08 -17.01
CA ASP A 30 26.64 -36.25 -18.22
C ASP A 30 25.32 -35.59 -18.60
N LEU A 31 24.20 -36.32 -18.50
CA LEU A 31 22.86 -35.78 -18.73
C LEU A 31 22.48 -34.72 -17.67
N ALA A 32 22.86 -34.95 -16.41
CA ALA A 32 22.65 -33.98 -15.34
C ALA A 32 23.47 -32.69 -15.56
N ILE A 33 24.75 -32.81 -15.93
CA ILE A 33 25.63 -31.68 -16.27
C ILE A 33 25.06 -30.90 -17.46
N LEU A 34 24.59 -31.59 -18.50
CA LEU A 34 23.96 -30.96 -19.67
C LEU A 34 22.72 -30.15 -19.28
N LYS A 35 21.86 -30.71 -18.43
CA LYS A 35 20.65 -30.04 -17.94
C LYS A 35 20.99 -28.81 -17.10
N ILE A 36 21.93 -28.94 -16.17
CA ILE A 36 22.42 -27.82 -15.34
C ILE A 36 23.01 -26.71 -16.22
N ASN A 37 23.82 -27.04 -17.22
CA ASN A 37 24.39 -26.04 -18.12
C ASN A 37 23.32 -25.33 -18.95
N LYS A 38 22.28 -26.06 -19.38
CA LYS A 38 21.15 -25.46 -20.10
C LYS A 38 20.36 -24.49 -19.21
N GLU A 39 20.08 -24.89 -17.98
CA GLU A 39 19.41 -24.05 -16.98
C GLU A 39 20.25 -22.84 -16.61
N ALA A 40 21.55 -22.99 -16.38
CA ALA A 40 22.48 -21.89 -16.12
C ALA A 40 22.51 -20.87 -17.27
N LYS A 41 22.48 -21.35 -18.52
CA LYS A 41 22.40 -20.48 -19.70
C LYS A 41 21.05 -19.75 -19.78
N SER A 42 19.96 -20.42 -19.44
CA SER A 42 18.62 -19.83 -19.39
C SER A 42 18.55 -18.73 -18.32
N LEU A 43 19.01 -19.02 -17.11
CA LEU A 43 19.06 -18.08 -15.99
C LEU A 43 19.94 -16.88 -16.32
N ASN A 44 21.10 -17.07 -16.96
CA ASN A 44 21.94 -15.94 -17.38
C ASN A 44 21.23 -15.03 -18.39
N LYS A 45 20.41 -15.58 -19.30
CA LYS A 45 19.60 -14.78 -20.22
C LYS A 45 18.54 -13.99 -19.45
N GLU A 46 17.87 -14.61 -18.50
CA GLU A 46 16.83 -13.98 -17.68
C GLU A 46 17.40 -12.89 -16.77
N ILE A 47 18.57 -13.10 -16.18
CA ILE A 47 19.31 -12.08 -15.42
C ILE A 47 19.62 -10.88 -16.31
N LEU A 48 20.02 -11.10 -17.56
CA LEU A 48 20.31 -10.02 -18.49
C LEU A 48 19.04 -9.22 -18.83
N THR A 49 17.92 -9.90 -19.13
CA THR A 49 16.65 -9.22 -19.41
C THR A 49 16.11 -8.44 -18.21
N LEU A 50 16.19 -9.02 -17.01
CA LEU A 50 15.79 -8.34 -15.78
C LEU A 50 16.65 -7.11 -15.48
N LYS A 51 17.95 -7.19 -15.79
CA LYS A 51 18.86 -6.05 -15.64
C LYS A 51 18.45 -4.89 -16.55
N ASP A 52 18.12 -5.17 -17.80
CA ASP A 52 17.66 -4.17 -18.77
C ASP A 52 16.32 -3.54 -18.31
N GLU A 53 15.38 -4.35 -17.81
CA GLU A 53 14.11 -3.86 -17.26
C GLU A 53 14.31 -2.95 -16.04
N ILE A 54 15.21 -3.32 -15.12
CA ILE A 54 15.56 -2.49 -13.95
C ILE A 54 16.17 -1.16 -14.39
N GLU A 55 17.01 -1.16 -15.42
CA GLU A 55 17.61 0.07 -15.96
C GLU A 55 16.55 1.00 -16.55
N ILE A 56 15.61 0.47 -17.33
CA ILE A 56 14.46 1.22 -17.86
C ILE A 56 13.61 1.80 -16.72
N LEU A 57 13.32 1.01 -15.68
CA LEU A 57 12.53 1.46 -14.54
C LEU A 57 13.21 2.59 -13.77
N ARG A 58 14.52 2.48 -13.54
CA ARG A 58 15.30 3.52 -12.88
C ARG A 58 15.30 4.81 -13.69
N GLU A 59 15.45 4.71 -15.01
CA GLU A 59 15.40 5.88 -15.88
C GLU A 59 14.02 6.54 -15.88
N ASN A 60 12.94 5.75 -15.93
CA ASN A 60 11.59 6.28 -15.81
C ASN A 60 11.35 6.98 -14.46
N GLN A 61 11.88 6.43 -13.36
CA GLN A 61 11.82 7.07 -12.04
C GLN A 61 12.57 8.41 -12.03
N ARG A 62 13.77 8.45 -12.63
CA ARG A 62 14.58 9.67 -12.76
C ARG A 62 13.81 10.74 -13.54
N LEU A 63 13.27 10.40 -14.71
CA LEU A 63 12.48 11.31 -15.55
C LEU A 63 11.21 11.81 -14.85
N ASN A 64 10.54 10.95 -14.08
CA ASN A 64 9.38 11.35 -13.30
C ASN A 64 9.76 12.33 -12.18
N SER A 65 10.90 12.12 -11.52
CA SER A 65 11.42 13.06 -10.51
C SER A 65 11.71 14.43 -11.13
N GLU A 66 12.36 14.48 -12.30
CA GLU A 66 12.65 15.73 -13.00
C GLU A 66 11.38 16.49 -13.38
N LYS A 67 10.36 15.79 -13.90
CA LYS A 67 9.05 16.41 -14.20
C LYS A 67 8.36 16.97 -12.97
N ILE A 68 8.47 16.30 -11.83
CA ILE A 68 7.93 16.79 -10.56
C ILE A 68 8.66 18.07 -10.15
N ASP A 69 9.99 18.11 -10.26
CA ASP A 69 10.78 19.30 -9.94
C ASP A 69 10.45 20.48 -10.86
N GLU A 70 10.28 20.24 -12.17
CA GLU A 70 9.82 21.26 -13.13
C GLU A 70 8.43 21.80 -12.79
N LEU A 71 7.49 20.93 -12.44
CA LEU A 71 6.15 21.32 -12.01
C LEU A 71 6.21 22.17 -10.73
N LEU A 72 7.05 21.79 -9.77
CA LEU A 72 7.24 22.56 -8.54
C LEU A 72 7.82 23.95 -8.83
N GLN A 73 8.81 24.07 -9.71
CA GLN A 73 9.36 25.36 -10.13
C GLN A 73 8.32 26.23 -10.85
N MET A 74 7.52 25.64 -11.75
CA MET A 74 6.42 26.37 -12.41
C MET A 74 5.37 26.86 -11.42
N ILE A 75 5.07 26.07 -10.39
CA ILE A 75 4.17 26.47 -9.31
C ILE A 75 4.78 27.63 -8.51
N GLU A 76 6.06 27.58 -8.18
CA GLU A 76 6.73 28.68 -7.45
C GLU A 76 6.79 29.98 -8.27
N LEU A 77 7.08 29.88 -9.57
CA LEU A 77 7.07 31.02 -10.51
C LEU A 77 5.66 31.61 -10.68
N SER A 78 4.62 30.77 -10.77
CA SER A 78 3.24 31.26 -10.86
C SER A 78 2.75 31.86 -9.53
N GLN A 79 3.17 31.33 -8.38
CA GLN A 79 2.85 31.89 -7.06
C GLN A 79 3.54 33.25 -6.84
N THR A 80 4.79 33.41 -7.27
CA THR A 80 5.51 34.70 -7.21
C THR A 80 4.88 35.74 -8.14
N THR A 81 4.33 35.32 -9.27
CA THR A 81 3.58 36.19 -10.20
C THR A 81 2.20 36.58 -9.63
N ASN A 82 1.49 35.65 -8.98
CA ASN A 82 0.19 35.92 -8.34
C ASN A 82 0.30 36.80 -7.07
N LYS A 83 1.47 36.87 -6.45
CA LYS A 83 1.74 37.77 -5.31
C LYS A 83 1.63 39.27 -5.68
N GLN A 84 1.59 39.63 -6.96
CA GLN A 84 1.31 40.99 -7.43
C GLN A 84 -0.16 41.26 -7.79
N LEU A 85 -1.03 40.24 -7.83
CA LEU A 85 -2.46 40.39 -8.14
C LEU A 85 -3.38 40.33 -6.91
N GLU A 86 -2.88 39.84 -5.77
CA GLU A 86 -3.63 39.77 -4.50
C GLU A 86 -3.60 41.08 -3.70
N LYS A 87 -3.94 42.20 -4.35
CA LYS A 87 -4.32 43.43 -3.63
C LYS A 87 -5.72 43.89 -4.01
N SER A 88 -6.65 42.95 -4.12
CA SER A 88 -8.08 43.18 -4.07
C SER A 88 -8.83 41.85 -4.07
N VAL A 89 -8.97 41.24 -2.89
CA VAL A 89 -10.17 40.58 -2.33
C VAL A 89 -9.68 39.89 -1.05
N GLU A 90 -10.18 40.33 0.09
CA GLU A 90 -10.02 39.69 1.40
C GLU A 90 -10.76 38.34 1.39
N ILE A 91 -10.15 37.30 0.79
CA ILE A 91 -10.50 35.91 1.11
C ILE A 91 -9.55 35.51 2.23
N ASN A 92 -10.08 35.39 3.45
CA ASN A 92 -9.30 34.92 4.60
C ASN A 92 -8.60 33.59 4.23
N PRO A 93 -7.26 33.57 4.03
CA PRO A 93 -6.55 32.44 3.41
C PRO A 93 -6.41 31.22 4.33
N GLN A 94 -7.08 31.23 5.48
CA GLN A 94 -6.93 30.21 6.52
C GLN A 94 -7.55 28.85 6.13
N PRO A 95 -8.77 28.75 5.57
CA PRO A 95 -9.38 27.44 5.32
C PRO A 95 -8.64 26.62 4.26
N SER A 96 -8.32 27.23 3.11
CA SER A 96 -7.59 26.55 2.03
C SER A 96 -6.19 26.12 2.45
N LYS A 97 -5.51 26.94 3.26
CA LYS A 97 -4.22 26.61 3.86
C LYS A 97 -4.34 25.44 4.84
N LEU A 98 -5.30 25.47 5.77
CA LEU A 98 -5.53 24.38 6.73
C LEU A 98 -5.77 23.05 6.05
N PHE A 99 -6.61 23.03 5.00
CA PHE A 99 -6.86 21.82 4.22
C PHE A 99 -5.61 21.29 3.51
N ARG A 100 -4.81 22.17 2.89
CA ARG A 100 -3.55 21.79 2.24
C ARG A 100 -2.54 21.25 3.25
N ASP A 101 -2.34 21.96 4.36
CA ASP A 101 -1.37 21.59 5.39
C ASP A 101 -1.80 20.29 6.10
N GLY A 102 -3.12 20.06 6.25
CA GLY A 102 -3.68 18.79 6.73
C GLY A 102 -3.34 17.62 5.81
N LYS A 103 -3.55 17.76 4.50
CA LYS A 103 -3.14 16.75 3.52
C LYS A 103 -1.63 16.50 3.53
N SER A 104 -0.83 17.56 3.65
CA SER A 104 0.63 17.43 3.76
C SER A 104 1.02 16.63 5.01
N SER A 105 0.39 16.92 6.15
CA SER A 105 0.64 16.21 7.40
C SER A 105 0.25 14.74 7.30
N PHE A 106 -0.89 14.44 6.65
CA PHE A 106 -1.33 13.07 6.38
C PHE A 106 -0.30 12.30 5.53
N VAL A 107 0.19 12.89 4.44
CA VAL A 107 1.20 12.27 3.56
C VAL A 107 2.52 12.00 4.30
N LEU A 108 2.88 12.87 5.25
CA LEU A 108 4.07 12.70 6.09
C LEU A 108 3.88 11.67 7.22
N GLY A 109 2.70 11.05 7.34
CA GLY A 109 2.37 10.11 8.42
C GLY A 109 2.06 10.77 9.76
N ASN A 110 1.97 12.11 9.80
CA ASN A 110 1.63 12.87 11.00
C ASN A 110 0.11 12.94 11.15
N TYR A 111 -0.53 11.80 11.39
CA TYR A 111 -1.99 11.66 11.36
C TYR A 111 -2.70 12.53 12.42
N ASP A 112 -2.18 12.62 13.65
CA ASP A 112 -2.72 13.49 14.70
C ASP A 112 -2.73 14.96 14.26
N LYS A 113 -1.65 15.40 13.61
CA LYS A 113 -1.55 16.78 13.10
C LYS A 113 -2.49 17.01 11.93
N ALA A 114 -2.64 16.01 11.06
CA ALA A 114 -3.61 16.05 9.97
C ALA A 114 -5.03 16.23 10.51
N ILE A 115 -5.42 15.46 11.53
CA ILE A 115 -6.71 15.55 12.22
C ILE A 115 -6.92 16.96 12.79
N GLU A 116 -5.97 17.49 13.55
CA GLU A 116 -6.05 18.84 14.12
C GLU A 116 -6.31 19.91 13.05
N LEU A 117 -5.60 19.82 11.91
CA LEU A 117 -5.72 20.76 10.80
C LEU A 117 -7.05 20.62 10.06
N PHE A 118 -7.55 19.41 9.85
CA PHE A 118 -8.84 19.18 9.22
C PHE A 118 -10.02 19.58 10.11
N LEU A 119 -9.96 19.30 11.42
CA LEU A 119 -10.95 19.80 12.38
C LEU A 119 -10.95 21.33 12.43
N SER A 120 -9.77 21.95 12.43
CA SER A 120 -9.64 23.40 12.33
C SER A 120 -10.26 23.92 11.03
N HIS A 121 -10.04 23.23 9.91
CA HIS A 121 -10.64 23.60 8.62
C HIS A 121 -12.17 23.58 8.67
N LEU A 122 -12.79 22.56 9.29
CA LEU A 122 -14.25 22.50 9.48
C LEU A 122 -14.79 23.67 10.32
N ASN A 123 -14.05 24.14 11.33
CA ASN A 123 -14.45 25.27 12.17
C ASN A 123 -14.55 26.61 11.41
N TYR A 124 -13.93 26.73 10.24
CA TYR A 124 -14.06 27.91 9.38
C TYR A 124 -15.23 27.83 8.40
N SER A 125 -16.16 26.88 8.58
CA SER A 125 -17.35 26.72 7.75
C SER A 125 -17.02 26.66 6.24
N PRO A 126 -16.27 25.63 5.81
CA PRO A 126 -15.90 25.49 4.41
C PRO A 126 -17.14 25.32 3.53
N ASN A 127 -17.02 25.65 2.24
CA ASN A 127 -18.08 25.34 1.28
C ASN A 127 -18.32 23.82 1.19
N ASP A 128 -19.49 23.43 0.68
CA ASP A 128 -19.93 22.03 0.67
C ASP A 128 -18.91 21.05 0.07
N LYS A 129 -18.28 21.42 -1.05
CA LYS A 129 -17.27 20.55 -1.69
C LYS A 129 -16.07 20.32 -0.77
N SER A 130 -15.55 21.42 -0.21
CA SER A 130 -14.39 21.39 0.69
C SER A 130 -14.74 20.69 2.01
N LEU A 131 -15.99 20.81 2.48
CA LEU A 131 -16.50 20.08 3.64
C LEU A 131 -16.51 18.58 3.39
N ILE A 132 -17.09 18.13 2.27
CA ILE A 132 -17.14 16.71 1.86
C ILE A 132 -15.71 16.15 1.75
N ASP A 133 -14.82 16.85 1.04
CA ASP A 133 -13.41 16.46 0.94
C ASP A 133 -12.76 16.31 2.32
N THR A 134 -13.04 17.24 3.24
CA THR A 134 -12.46 17.21 4.60
C THR A 134 -12.93 16.00 5.40
N GLN A 135 -14.20 15.62 5.28
CA GLN A 135 -14.72 14.42 5.94
C GLN A 135 -14.03 13.15 5.43
N LEU A 136 -13.79 13.04 4.12
CA LEU A 136 -13.02 11.92 3.57
C LEU A 136 -11.60 11.86 4.15
N TRP A 137 -10.90 13.01 4.20
CA TRP A 137 -9.55 13.07 4.74
C TRP A 137 -9.48 12.83 6.24
N LEU A 138 -10.49 13.26 7.01
CA LEU A 138 -10.63 12.92 8.43
C LEU A 138 -10.83 11.42 8.61
N GLY A 139 -11.74 10.80 7.85
CA GLY A 139 -11.98 9.35 7.90
C GLY A 139 -10.69 8.55 7.69
N ARG A 140 -9.87 8.96 6.71
CA ARG A 140 -8.56 8.38 6.46
C ARG A 140 -7.57 8.64 7.60
N SER A 141 -7.48 9.88 8.06
CA SER A 141 -6.51 10.27 9.11
C SER A 141 -6.80 9.52 10.40
N TYR A 142 -8.07 9.44 10.80
CA TYR A 142 -8.52 8.68 11.96
C TYR A 142 -8.27 7.17 11.82
N PHE A 143 -8.46 6.60 10.63
CA PHE A 143 -8.15 5.18 10.40
C PHE A 143 -6.67 4.89 10.67
N TYR A 144 -5.77 5.72 10.13
CA TYR A 144 -4.33 5.52 10.30
C TYR A 144 -3.81 5.92 11.68
N SER A 145 -4.54 6.73 12.45
CA SER A 145 -4.29 6.96 13.87
C SER A 145 -4.99 5.94 14.78
N GLU A 146 -5.54 4.86 14.22
CA GLU A 146 -6.26 3.78 14.91
C GLU A 146 -7.51 4.25 15.70
N SER A 147 -8.00 5.45 15.40
CA SER A 147 -9.21 6.05 15.98
C SER A 147 -10.44 5.63 15.17
N TYR A 148 -10.76 4.33 15.23
CA TYR A 148 -11.70 3.72 14.29
C TYR A 148 -13.16 4.19 14.44
N LEU A 149 -13.59 4.59 15.63
CA LEU A 149 -14.95 5.13 15.84
C LEU A 149 -15.12 6.50 15.17
N GLU A 150 -14.14 7.39 15.33
CA GLU A 150 -14.10 8.69 14.68
C GLU A 150 -13.97 8.53 13.17
N SER A 151 -13.14 7.59 12.72
CA SER A 151 -13.02 7.24 11.31
C SER A 151 -14.37 6.83 10.70
N LYS A 152 -15.10 5.94 11.38
CA LYS A 152 -16.44 5.51 10.98
C LYS A 152 -17.37 6.71 10.80
N ASN A 153 -17.43 7.59 11.81
CA ASN A 153 -18.29 8.78 11.76
C ASN A 153 -17.94 9.69 10.58
N SER A 154 -16.66 9.98 10.36
CA SER A 154 -16.24 10.84 9.23
C SER A 154 -16.53 10.23 7.86
N TYR A 155 -16.40 8.91 7.68
CA TYR A 155 -16.81 8.27 6.43
C TYR A 155 -18.32 8.25 6.22
N LEU A 156 -19.11 8.08 7.28
CA LEU A 156 -20.57 8.17 7.20
C LEU A 156 -21.01 9.59 6.82
N ASP A 157 -20.40 10.62 7.42
CA ASP A 157 -20.64 12.02 7.04
C ASP A 157 -20.26 12.27 5.57
N PHE A 158 -19.11 11.74 5.12
CA PHE A 158 -18.69 11.82 3.72
C PHE A 158 -19.69 11.14 2.77
N GLN A 159 -20.14 9.93 3.07
CA GLN A 159 -21.07 9.18 2.22
C GLN A 159 -22.46 9.82 2.18
N ALA A 160 -22.94 10.36 3.31
CA ALA A 160 -24.22 11.04 3.39
C ALA A 160 -24.26 12.32 2.54
N LEU A 161 -23.15 13.07 2.50
CA LEU A 161 -23.06 14.35 1.78
C LEU A 161 -22.51 14.22 0.36
N GLY A 162 -21.73 13.17 0.09
CA GLY A 162 -20.89 13.03 -1.10
C GLY A 162 -21.28 11.89 -2.02
N THR A 163 -22.57 11.59 -2.20
CA THR A 163 -23.04 10.46 -3.04
C THR A 163 -22.52 10.52 -4.48
N GLU A 164 -22.40 11.73 -5.04
CA GLU A 164 -21.86 11.98 -6.40
C GLU A 164 -20.35 12.23 -6.40
N HIS A 165 -19.68 12.14 -5.24
CA HIS A 165 -18.27 12.44 -5.13
C HIS A 165 -17.44 11.37 -5.88
N PRO A 166 -16.40 11.74 -6.65
CA PRO A 166 -15.56 10.77 -7.39
C PRO A 166 -14.89 9.70 -6.51
N LYS A 167 -14.85 9.92 -5.19
CA LYS A 167 -14.30 8.99 -4.18
C LYS A 167 -15.36 8.23 -3.39
N TYR A 168 -16.63 8.27 -3.80
CA TYR A 168 -17.69 7.51 -3.14
C TYR A 168 -17.43 6.00 -3.22
N ALA A 169 -17.04 5.47 -4.39
CA ALA A 169 -16.69 4.06 -4.54
C ALA A 169 -15.47 3.66 -3.68
N ASP A 170 -14.44 4.52 -3.61
CA ASP A 170 -13.30 4.30 -2.71
C ASP A 170 -13.74 4.21 -1.24
N SER A 171 -14.67 5.07 -0.80
CA SER A 171 -15.10 5.10 0.60
C SER A 171 -15.89 3.87 1.03
N LEU A 172 -16.59 3.17 0.11
CA LEU A 172 -17.23 1.89 0.43
C LEU A 172 -16.19 0.85 0.89
N TYR A 173 -15.09 0.75 0.14
CA TYR A 173 -13.97 -0.11 0.52
C TYR A 173 -13.29 0.38 1.80
N GLU A 174 -12.96 1.67 1.88
CA GLU A 174 -12.23 2.23 3.02
C GLU A 174 -13.04 2.10 4.32
N LEU A 175 -14.34 2.41 4.31
CA LEU A 175 -15.23 2.27 5.46
C LEU A 175 -15.46 0.80 5.85
N SER A 176 -15.55 -0.13 4.89
CA SER A 176 -15.62 -1.56 5.23
C SER A 176 -14.41 -2.02 6.05
N ARG A 177 -13.20 -1.50 5.77
CA ARG A 177 -12.02 -1.78 6.58
C ARG A 177 -12.16 -1.23 8.00
N VAL A 178 -12.74 -0.04 8.16
CA VAL A 178 -13.03 0.54 9.49
C VAL A 178 -13.98 -0.38 10.27
N TYR A 179 -15.05 -0.87 9.63
CA TYR A 179 -15.98 -1.80 10.26
C TYR A 179 -15.30 -3.11 10.69
N ILE A 180 -14.34 -3.63 9.92
CA ILE A 180 -13.57 -4.81 10.30
C ILE A 180 -12.75 -4.57 11.57
N GLU A 181 -12.04 -3.44 11.66
CA GLU A 181 -11.26 -3.08 12.86
C GLU A 181 -12.17 -2.91 14.10
N LEU A 182 -13.42 -2.52 13.89
CA LEU A 182 -14.46 -2.43 14.93
C LEU A 182 -15.15 -3.76 15.24
N ASN A 183 -14.77 -4.88 14.59
CA ASN A 183 -15.43 -6.19 14.68
C ASN A 183 -16.90 -6.18 14.22
N GLU A 184 -17.28 -5.23 13.36
CA GLU A 184 -18.61 -5.05 12.77
C GLU A 184 -18.63 -5.68 11.36
N ALA A 185 -18.39 -7.00 11.28
CA ALA A 185 -18.17 -7.70 10.01
C ALA A 185 -19.40 -7.74 9.09
N SER A 186 -20.62 -7.65 9.63
CA SER A 186 -21.86 -7.66 8.84
C SER A 186 -21.95 -6.40 7.97
N GLU A 187 -21.68 -5.24 8.57
CA GLU A 187 -21.66 -3.93 7.95
C GLU A 187 -20.55 -3.85 6.90
N ALA A 188 -19.37 -4.39 7.22
CA ALA A 188 -18.27 -4.50 6.26
C ALA A 188 -18.67 -5.31 5.01
N LYS A 189 -19.33 -6.46 5.19
CA LYS A 189 -19.83 -7.29 4.07
C LYS A 189 -20.85 -6.54 3.22
N MET A 190 -21.77 -5.79 3.84
CA MET A 190 -22.76 -5.01 3.10
C MET A 190 -22.10 -3.98 2.17
N LEU A 191 -21.14 -3.20 2.67
CA LEU A 191 -20.45 -2.19 1.87
C LEU A 191 -19.61 -2.80 0.75
N LEU A 192 -18.93 -3.91 1.03
CA LEU A 192 -18.14 -4.62 0.02
C LEU A 192 -19.02 -5.20 -1.08
N THR A 193 -20.17 -5.80 -0.73
CA THR A 193 -21.14 -6.28 -1.72
C THR A 193 -21.64 -5.14 -2.58
N GLN A 194 -22.05 -4.02 -1.98
CA GLN A 194 -22.49 -2.85 -2.73
C GLN A 194 -21.42 -2.38 -3.72
N MET A 195 -20.17 -2.29 -3.27
CA MET A 195 -19.08 -1.87 -4.15
C MET A 195 -18.87 -2.82 -5.34
N LEU A 196 -18.96 -4.13 -5.13
CA LEU A 196 -18.78 -5.13 -6.17
C LEU A 196 -19.94 -5.14 -7.18
N GLU A 197 -21.16 -4.85 -6.73
CA GLU A 197 -22.36 -4.80 -7.57
C GLU A 197 -22.43 -3.49 -8.38
N ASP A 198 -22.27 -2.35 -7.70
CA ASP A 198 -22.46 -1.02 -8.30
C ASP A 198 -21.23 -0.54 -9.09
N TYR A 199 -20.02 -1.00 -8.72
CA TYR A 199 -18.76 -0.51 -9.29
C TYR A 199 -17.83 -1.66 -9.79
N PRO A 200 -18.29 -2.53 -10.71
CA PRO A 200 -17.55 -3.72 -11.14
C PRO A 200 -16.23 -3.43 -11.88
N ASN A 201 -16.07 -2.22 -12.42
CA ASN A 201 -14.86 -1.79 -13.15
C ASN A 201 -13.92 -0.92 -12.29
N HIS A 202 -14.19 -0.76 -10.99
CA HIS A 202 -13.39 0.10 -10.12
C HIS A 202 -12.02 -0.52 -9.82
N ILE A 203 -10.99 0.32 -9.67
CA ILE A 203 -9.60 -0.14 -9.42
C ILE A 203 -9.45 -0.96 -8.12
N LEU A 204 -10.36 -0.76 -7.15
CA LEU A 204 -10.36 -1.48 -5.89
C LEU A 204 -11.19 -2.78 -5.93
N PHE A 205 -11.87 -3.10 -7.04
CA PHE A 205 -12.77 -4.27 -7.15
C PHE A 205 -12.12 -5.57 -6.67
N ASN A 206 -10.93 -5.90 -7.20
CA ASN A 206 -10.23 -7.12 -6.82
C ASN A 206 -9.83 -7.15 -5.34
N LYS A 207 -9.51 -5.98 -4.75
CA LYS A 207 -9.21 -5.87 -3.31
C LYS A 207 -10.45 -6.06 -2.46
N ALA A 208 -11.58 -5.49 -2.87
CA ALA A 208 -12.86 -5.66 -2.19
C ALA A 208 -13.34 -7.12 -2.26
N SER A 209 -13.18 -7.77 -3.41
CA SER A 209 -13.52 -9.18 -3.62
C SER A 209 -12.67 -10.12 -2.77
N ALA A 210 -11.36 -9.87 -2.65
CA ALA A 210 -10.52 -10.63 -1.75
C ALA A 210 -10.88 -10.39 -0.27
N LEU A 211 -11.16 -9.13 0.10
CA LEU A 211 -11.49 -8.76 1.47
C LEU A 211 -12.80 -9.41 1.94
N ILE A 212 -13.86 -9.37 1.12
CA ILE A 212 -15.16 -9.94 1.51
C ILE A 212 -15.10 -11.47 1.70
N GLN A 213 -14.24 -12.16 0.96
CA GLN A 213 -14.02 -13.61 1.13
C GLN A 213 -13.28 -13.98 2.42
N SER A 214 -12.57 -13.02 3.03
CA SER A 214 -11.83 -13.22 4.27
C SER A 214 -12.67 -12.98 5.54
N LEU A 215 -13.88 -12.45 5.39
CA LEU A 215 -14.84 -12.15 6.46
C LEU A 215 -15.86 -13.27 6.67
#